data_AF-A0A441V020-F1
#
_entry.id   AF-A0A441V020-F1
#
_cell.length_a   1.000
_cell.length_b   1.000
_cell.length_c   1.000
_cell.angle_alpha   90.00
_cell.angle_beta   90.00
_cell.angle_gamma   90.00
#
_symmetry.space_group_name_H-M   'P 1'
#
loop_
_entity.id
_entity.type
_entity.pdbx_description
1 polymer ?
#
loop_
_entity_poly.entity_id
_entity_poly.type
_entity_poly.pdbx_seq_one_letter_code
_entity_poly.pdbx_strand_id
1 'polypeptide(L)'
;MMGIVVAFIASRFGVSSTIAGVIAIGVAVLAASGAAWGVYAYVKHIGAEEVRERIEKDNQDAIRKGIEASRSLDDCIAAGGVWDFRRQRCSRTTLGPR
;
A
#
# COMPACT_ATOMS: atom_id res chain seq x y z
N MET A 1 -14.67 -36.85 -22.63
CA MET A 1 -15.04 -37.91 -21.66
C MET A 1 -15.77 -37.40 -20.42
N MET A 2 -15.47 -36.21 -19.89
CA MET A 2 -16.13 -35.67 -18.68
C MET A 2 -17.67 -35.51 -18.79
N GLY A 3 -18.20 -35.22 -19.99
CA GLY A 3 -19.65 -35.02 -20.18
C GLY A 3 -20.50 -36.27 -19.99
N ILE A 4 -19.97 -37.46 -20.32
CA ILE A 4 -20.70 -38.74 -20.18
C ILE A 4 -20.82 -39.10 -18.70
N VAL A 5 -19.76 -38.86 -17.91
CA VAL A 5 -19.74 -39.12 -16.47
C VAL A 5 -20.73 -38.22 -15.74
N VAL A 6 -20.78 -36.92 -16.09
CA VAL A 6 -21.74 -35.97 -15.50
C VAL A 6 -23.18 -36.33 -15.86
N ALA A 7 -23.45 -36.72 -17.12
CA ALA A 7 -24.78 -37.15 -17.55
C ALA A 7 -25.26 -38.43 -16.85
N PHE A 8 -24.35 -39.40 -16.62
CA PHE A 8 -24.65 -40.65 -15.95
C PHE A 8 -24.90 -40.47 -14.44
N ILE A 9 -24.16 -39.55 -13.79
CA ILE A 9 -24.39 -39.20 -12.38
C ILE A 9 -25.72 -38.45 -12.24
N ALA A 10 -25.99 -37.45 -13.10
CA ALA A 10 -27.23 -36.69 -13.05
C ALA A 10 -28.48 -37.56 -13.24
N SER A 11 -28.44 -38.54 -14.17
CA SER A 11 -29.54 -39.48 -14.38
C SER A 11 -29.73 -40.45 -13.21
N ARG A 12 -28.66 -40.85 -12.52
CA ARG A 12 -28.72 -41.76 -11.37
C ARG A 12 -29.31 -41.11 -10.10
N PHE A 13 -29.24 -39.78 -9.99
CA PHE A 13 -29.80 -38.99 -8.89
C PHE A 13 -31.18 -38.36 -9.19
N GLY A 14 -31.78 -38.64 -10.37
CA GLY A 14 -33.10 -38.10 -10.74
C GLY A 14 -33.11 -36.60 -10.97
N VAL A 15 -31.93 -35.99 -11.15
CA VAL A 15 -31.79 -34.55 -11.38
C VAL A 15 -32.05 -34.31 -12.87
N SER A 16 -33.13 -33.58 -13.18
CA SER A 16 -33.43 -33.21 -14.55
C SER A 16 -32.26 -32.41 -15.15
N SER A 17 -32.01 -32.57 -16.45
CA SER A 17 -30.98 -31.82 -17.18
C SER A 17 -31.09 -30.31 -16.97
N THR A 18 -32.31 -29.82 -16.74
CA THR A 18 -32.60 -28.43 -16.37
C THR A 18 -32.02 -28.03 -15.02
N ILE A 19 -32.16 -28.85 -13.97
CA ILE A 19 -31.59 -28.57 -12.64
C ILE A 19 -30.06 -28.61 -12.71
N ALA A 20 -29.49 -29.57 -13.43
CA ALA A 20 -28.05 -29.64 -13.64
C ALA A 20 -27.50 -28.38 -14.35
N GLY A 21 -28.23 -27.86 -15.35
CA GLY A 21 -27.90 -26.61 -16.03
C GLY A 21 -27.94 -25.40 -15.11
N VAL A 22 -28.97 -25.29 -14.27
CA VAL A 22 -29.08 -24.19 -13.29
C VAL A 22 -27.93 -24.21 -12.28
N ILE A 23 -27.57 -25.39 -11.78
CA ILE A 23 -26.42 -25.55 -10.86
C ILE A 23 -25.12 -25.14 -11.56
N ALA A 24 -24.90 -25.58 -12.79
CA ALA A 24 -23.69 -25.23 -13.53
C ALA A 24 -23.53 -23.72 -13.72
N ILE A 25 -24.63 -23.02 -14.04
CA ILE A 25 -24.63 -21.55 -14.16
C ILE A 25 -24.34 -20.90 -12.80
N GLY A 26 -24.99 -21.38 -11.73
CA GLY A 26 -24.76 -20.86 -10.38
C GLY A 26 -23.30 -20.98 -9.96
N VAL A 27 -22.68 -22.14 -10.21
CA VAL A 27 -21.24 -22.35 -9.94
C VAL A 27 -20.37 -21.42 -10.77
N ALA A 28 -20.67 -21.24 -12.06
CA ALA A 28 -19.91 -20.33 -12.92
C ALA A 28 -19.98 -18.87 -12.43
N VAL A 29 -21.16 -18.40 -12.03
CA VAL A 29 -21.36 -17.04 -11.51
C VAL A 29 -20.60 -16.84 -10.20
N LEU A 30 -20.66 -17.80 -9.28
CA LEU A 30 -19.94 -17.74 -8.02
C LEU A 30 -18.42 -17.75 -8.25
N ALA A 31 -17.93 -18.61 -9.14
CA ALA A 31 -16.51 -18.66 -9.49
C ALA A 31 -16.02 -17.34 -10.10
N ALA A 32 -16.79 -16.78 -11.05
CA ALA A 32 -16.44 -15.50 -11.68
C ALA A 32 -16.46 -14.34 -10.67
N SER A 33 -17.47 -14.29 -9.79
CA SER A 33 -17.59 -13.25 -8.76
C SER A 33 -16.47 -13.35 -7.73
N GLY A 34 -16.15 -14.57 -7.28
CA GLY A 34 -15.05 -14.83 -6.36
C GLY A 34 -13.70 -14.46 -6.96
N ALA A 35 -13.47 -14.78 -8.24
CA ALA A 35 -12.24 -14.39 -8.94
C ALA A 35 -12.11 -12.87 -9.05
N ALA A 36 -13.18 -12.16 -9.46
CA ALA A 36 -13.19 -10.71 -9.55
C ALA A 36 -12.89 -10.05 -8.19
N TRP A 37 -13.53 -10.54 -7.12
CA TRP A 37 -13.28 -10.05 -5.76
C TRP A 37 -11.84 -10.32 -5.30
N GLY A 38 -11.32 -11.53 -5.56
CA GLY A 38 -9.96 -11.91 -5.21
C GLY A 38 -8.92 -11.01 -5.88
N VAL A 39 -9.08 -10.73 -7.18
CA VAL A 39 -8.20 -9.81 -7.92
C VAL A 39 -8.26 -8.40 -7.35
N TYR A 40 -9.48 -7.88 -7.10
CA TYR A 40 -9.65 -6.55 -6.51
C TYR A 40 -8.96 -6.43 -5.14
N ALA A 41 -9.17 -7.41 -4.26
CA ALA A 41 -8.57 -7.42 -2.94
C ALA A 41 -7.04 -7.51 -3.02
N TYR A 42 -6.50 -8.36 -3.90
CA TYR A 42 -5.06 -8.52 -4.10
C TYR A 42 -4.38 -7.23 -4.57
N VAL A 43 -4.94 -6.59 -5.61
CA VAL A 43 -4.41 -5.32 -6.12
C VAL A 43 -4.46 -4.22 -5.05
N LYS A 44 -5.56 -4.15 -4.29
CA LYS A 44 -5.70 -3.19 -3.20
C LYS A 44 -4.70 -3.44 -2.07
N HIS A 45 -4.42 -4.70 -1.74
CA HIS A 45 -3.42 -5.04 -0.72
C HIS A 45 -2.01 -4.62 -1.13
N ILE A 46 -1.59 -4.92 -2.37
CA ILE A 46 -0.29 -4.47 -2.89
C ILE A 46 -0.21 -2.93 -2.86
N GLY A 47 -1.26 -2.26 -3.35
CA GLY A 47 -1.29 -0.79 -3.33
C GLY A 47 -1.22 -0.21 -1.91
N ALA A 48 -1.89 -0.85 -0.94
CA ALA A 48 -1.85 -0.41 0.45
C ALA A 48 -0.46 -0.60 1.09
N GLU A 49 0.24 -1.68 0.77
CA GLU A 49 1.61 -1.92 1.24
C GLU A 49 2.59 -0.90 0.66
N GLU A 50 2.53 -0.65 -0.65
CA GLU A 50 3.37 0.35 -1.30
C GLU A 50 3.15 1.76 -0.74
N VAL A 51 1.88 2.14 -0.51
CA VAL A 51 1.55 3.46 0.06
C VAL A 51 2.04 3.54 1.50
N ARG A 52 1.89 2.48 2.29
CA ARG A 52 2.35 2.45 3.68
C ARG A 52 3.88 2.52 3.78
N GLU A 53 4.61 1.83 2.90
CA GLU A 53 6.07 1.90 2.85
C GLU A 53 6.55 3.31 2.46
N ARG A 54 5.90 3.94 1.46
CA ARG A 54 6.20 5.33 1.08
C ARG A 54 5.95 6.30 2.23
N ILE A 55 4.80 6.19 2.90
CA ILE A 55 4.46 7.05 4.04
C ILE A 55 5.47 6.88 5.18
N GLU A 56 5.83 5.64 5.52
CA GLU A 56 6.82 5.38 6.56
C GLU A 56 8.17 6.01 6.19
N LYS A 57 8.62 5.80 4.95
CA LYS A 57 9.88 6.38 4.46
C LYS A 57 9.87 7.91 4.50
N ASP A 58 8.81 8.55 4.02
CA ASP A 58 8.68 10.00 3.98
C ASP A 58 8.63 10.60 5.39
N ASN A 59 7.94 9.94 6.32
CA ASN A 59 7.92 10.34 7.74
C ASN A 59 9.30 10.23 8.39
N GLN A 60 10.02 9.13 8.17
CA GLN A 60 11.38 8.95 8.70
C GLN A 60 12.35 9.99 8.11
N ASP A 61 12.21 10.31 6.83
CA ASP A 61 13.01 11.36 6.18
C ASP A 61 12.72 12.75 6.77
N ALA A 62 11.44 13.07 7.00
CA ALA A 62 11.03 14.31 7.64
C ALA A 62 11.56 14.43 9.08
N ILE A 63 11.51 13.35 9.87
CA ILE A 63 12.08 13.31 11.23
C ILE A 63 13.58 13.56 11.18
N ARG A 64 14.31 12.86 10.30
CA ARG A 64 15.76 13.03 10.15
C ARG A 64 16.13 14.46 9.77
N LYS A 65 15.45 15.03 8.78
CA LYS A 65 15.64 16.43 8.37
C LYS A 65 15.35 17.41 9.50
N GLY A 66 14.31 17.14 10.30
CA GLY A 66 13.99 17.93 11.49
C GLY A 66 15.09 17.90 12.54
N ILE A 67 15.62 16.70 12.85
CA ILE A 67 16.74 16.53 13.80
C ILE A 67 17.99 17.27 13.31
N GLU A 68 18.32 17.13 12.02
CA GLU A 68 19.47 17.79 11.41
C GLU A 68 19.33 19.31 11.41
N ALA A 69 18.14 19.83 11.10
CA ALA A 69 17.84 21.25 11.17
C ALA A 69 17.98 21.80 12.60
N SER A 70 17.39 21.13 13.60
CA SER A 70 17.52 21.51 15.01
C SER A 70 18.98 21.51 15.47
N ARG A 71 19.74 20.46 15.13
CA ARG A 71 21.18 20.41 15.44
C ARG A 71 21.94 21.56 14.80
N SER A 72 21.67 21.87 13.52
CA SER A 72 22.35 22.97 12.82
C SER A 72 22.02 24.36 13.40
N LEU A 73 20.80 24.53 13.94
CA LEU A 73 20.39 25.73 14.66
C LEU A 73 21.14 25.84 15.99
N ASP A 74 21.15 24.76 16.78
CA ASP A 74 21.86 24.72 18.07
C ASP A 74 23.35 24.98 17.89
N ASP A 75 23.99 24.36 16.90
CA ASP A 75 25.40 24.58 16.57
C ASP A 75 25.67 26.05 16.18
N CYS A 76 24.75 26.67 15.44
CA CYS A 76 24.85 28.08 15.07
C CYS A 76 24.81 29.00 16.30
N ILE A 77 23.83 28.77 17.18
CA ILE A 77 23.65 29.56 18.41
C ILE A 77 24.85 29.36 19.34
N ALA A 78 25.30 28.12 19.51
CA ALA A 78 26.46 27.78 20.33
C ALA A 78 27.76 28.44 19.82
N ALA A 79 27.89 28.61 18.50
CA ALA A 79 29.00 29.33 17.87
C ALA A 79 28.85 30.86 17.91
N GLY A 80 27.79 31.41 18.52
CA GLY A 80 27.51 32.84 18.58
C GLY A 80 27.05 33.45 17.25
N GLY A 81 26.60 32.61 16.31
CA GLY A 81 26.04 33.04 15.03
C GLY A 81 24.58 33.49 15.15
N VAL A 82 24.07 34.08 14.06
CA VAL A 82 22.66 34.45 13.94
C VAL A 82 22.00 33.57 12.90
N TRP A 83 20.93 32.87 13.28
CA TRP A 83 20.20 31.99 12.39
C TRP A 83 19.25 32.75 11.46
N ASP A 84 19.34 32.48 10.15
CA ASP A 84 18.37 32.94 9.16
C ASP A 84 17.35 31.83 8.89
N PHE A 85 16.15 31.95 9.50
CA PHE A 85 15.05 31.00 9.32
C PHE A 85 14.52 30.95 7.88
N ARG A 86 14.62 32.05 7.13
CA ARG A 86 14.14 32.10 5.74
C ARG A 86 15.07 31.33 4.81
N ARG A 87 16.39 31.38 5.06
CA ARG A 87 17.40 30.68 4.27
C ARG A 87 17.83 29.33 4.86
N GLN A 88 17.38 29.01 6.08
CA GLN A 88 17.80 27.85 6.87
C GLN A 88 19.32 27.73 6.95
N ARG A 89 19.99 28.86 7.25
CA ARG A 89 21.46 28.91 7.34
C ARG A 89 21.90 29.76 8.51
N CYS A 90 23.06 29.37 9.07
CA CYS A 90 23.76 30.19 10.04
C CYS A 90 24.50 31.34 9.34
N SER A 91 24.17 32.58 9.70
CA SER A 91 24.97 33.74 9.36
C SER A 91 26.03 33.92 10.45
N ARG A 92 27.28 33.64 10.11
CA ARG A 92 28.40 33.86 11.03
C ARG A 92 28.67 35.37 11.06
N THR A 93 28.16 36.07 12.07
CA THR A 93 28.75 37.36 12.45
C THR A 93 30.17 37.06 12.91
N THR A 94 31.16 37.39 12.09
CA THR A 94 32.55 37.47 12.53
C THR A 94 32.62 38.59 13.57
N LEU A 95 32.32 38.27 14.84
CA LEU A 95 32.89 39.02 15.94
C LEU A 95 34.39 38.76 15.82
N GLY A 96 35.10 39.72 15.23
CA GLY A 96 36.56 39.68 15.08
C GLY A 96 37.25 39.44 16.42
N PRO A 97 38.54 39.05 16.42
CA PRO A 97 39.28 38.81 17.64
C PRO A 97 39.16 40.02 18.58
N ARG A 98 38.84 39.76 19.84
CA ARG A 98 38.98 40.73 20.93
C ARG A 98 40.46 40.93 21.23
#